data_AF-A0A932C9L4-F1
#
_entry.id   AF-A0A932C9L4-F1
#
_cell.length_a   1.000
_cell.length_b   1.000
_cell.length_c   1.000
_cell.angle_alpha   90.00
_cell.angle_beta   90.00
_cell.angle_gamma   90.00
#
_symmetry.space_group_name_H-M   'P 1'
#
loop_
_entity.id
_entity.type
_entity.pdbx_description
1 polymer ?
#
loop_
_entity_poly.entity_id
_entity_poly.type
_entity_poly.pdbx_seq_one_letter_code
_entity_poly.pdbx_strand_id
1 'polypeptide(L)'
;MADTPDRPNDSLDEYFDRLDSAFAALSASPRTPPAEPSSEVTAPAPSPIAEAFAALLALEEGEPGARPVRLTSTDGEPRITDALLDDLTRRIIERLAPDAVRAVVVEVVSEVAERLVRQEIDRIRDKQHA
;
A
#
# COMPACT_ATOMS: atom_id res chain seq x y z
N MET A 1 3.78 -25.11 -46.59
CA MET A 1 4.15 -25.85 -45.36
C MET A 1 3.88 -24.89 -44.23
N ALA A 2 2.75 -25.06 -43.55
CA ALA A 2 2.18 -24.03 -42.68
C ALA A 2 2.86 -24.01 -41.30
N ASP A 3 3.27 -22.81 -40.92
CA ASP A 3 3.72 -22.37 -39.61
C ASP A 3 2.64 -22.71 -38.56
N THR A 4 3.01 -23.50 -37.54
CA THR A 4 2.10 -23.96 -36.48
C THR A 4 2.42 -23.16 -35.23
N PRO A 5 1.44 -22.52 -34.57
CA PRO A 5 1.71 -21.61 -33.46
C PRO A 5 2.25 -22.36 -32.24
N ASP A 6 3.35 -21.83 -31.74
CA ASP A 6 3.97 -22.02 -30.43
C ASP A 6 2.90 -22.20 -29.34
N ARG A 7 2.85 -23.39 -28.72
CA ARG A 7 1.84 -23.73 -27.71
C ARG A 7 2.35 -23.23 -26.35
N PRO A 8 1.59 -22.37 -25.65
CA PRO A 8 2.00 -21.79 -24.35
C PRO A 8 2.17 -22.83 -23.23
N ASN A 9 1.79 -24.10 -23.45
CA ASN A 9 1.95 -25.17 -22.47
C ASN A 9 3.38 -25.74 -22.45
N ASP A 10 4.11 -25.71 -23.57
CA ASP A 10 5.48 -26.27 -23.62
C ASP A 10 6.45 -25.43 -22.74
N SER A 11 6.21 -24.11 -22.65
CA SER A 11 6.95 -23.21 -21.75
C SER A 11 6.62 -23.43 -20.26
N LEU A 12 5.43 -23.93 -19.93
CA LEU A 12 5.04 -24.20 -18.54
C LEU A 12 5.68 -25.50 -18.06
N ASP A 13 5.70 -26.52 -18.90
CA ASP A 13 6.33 -27.79 -18.59
C ASP A 13 7.86 -27.62 -18.36
N GLU A 14 8.54 -26.83 -19.20
CA GLU A 14 9.96 -26.45 -18.98
C GLU A 14 10.18 -25.67 -17.67
N TYR A 15 9.22 -24.83 -17.27
CA TYR A 15 9.29 -24.08 -16.02
C TYR A 15 9.18 -25.00 -14.80
N PHE A 16 8.29 -25.99 -14.84
CA PHE A 16 8.15 -26.98 -13.76
C PHE A 16 9.37 -27.89 -13.65
N ASP A 17 9.94 -28.34 -14.77
CA ASP A 17 11.17 -29.14 -14.79
C ASP A 17 12.38 -28.38 -14.20
N ARG A 18 12.46 -27.07 -14.49
CA ARG A 18 13.49 -26.18 -13.93
C ARG A 18 13.32 -25.98 -12.42
N LEU A 19 12.08 -25.88 -11.93
CA LEU A 19 11.76 -25.76 -10.50
C LEU A 19 12.14 -27.04 -9.74
N ASP A 20 11.74 -28.21 -10.24
CA ASP A 20 12.06 -29.49 -9.61
C ASP A 20 13.57 -29.73 -9.54
N SER A 21 14.30 -29.36 -10.59
CA SER A 21 15.77 -29.43 -10.63
C SER A 21 16.42 -28.52 -9.57
N ALA A 22 15.88 -27.33 -9.33
CA ALA A 22 16.41 -26.40 -8.32
C ALA A 22 16.19 -26.92 -6.89
N PHE A 23 15.02 -27.51 -6.61
CA PHE A 23 14.74 -28.11 -5.31
C PHE A 23 15.54 -29.39 -5.05
N ALA A 24 15.74 -30.21 -6.09
CA ALA A 24 16.62 -31.37 -6.01
C ALA A 24 18.06 -30.97 -5.71
N ALA A 25 18.57 -29.90 -6.34
CA ALA A 25 19.90 -29.37 -6.08
C ALA A 25 20.06 -28.85 -4.64
N LEU A 26 19.03 -28.19 -4.08
CA LEU A 26 19.05 -27.70 -2.70
C LEU A 26 19.04 -28.86 -1.68
N SER A 27 18.30 -29.93 -2.00
CA SER A 27 18.18 -31.12 -1.14
C SER A 27 19.39 -32.05 -1.23
N ALA A 28 20.03 -32.12 -2.39
CA ALA A 28 21.19 -32.98 -2.66
C ALA A 28 22.53 -32.33 -2.28
N SER A 29 22.54 -31.07 -1.84
CA SER A 29 23.75 -30.39 -1.37
C SER A 29 24.35 -31.18 -0.19
N PRO A 30 25.52 -31.83 -0.34
CA PRO A 30 26.13 -32.59 0.73
C PRO A 30 26.49 -31.63 1.86
N ARG A 31 25.96 -31.85 3.06
CA ARG A 31 26.48 -31.20 4.28
C ARG A 31 27.83 -31.82 4.59
N THR A 32 28.87 -31.33 3.94
CA THR A 32 30.25 -31.57 4.35
C THR A 32 30.40 -31.02 5.77
N PRO A 33 30.79 -31.82 6.78
CA PRO A 33 31.08 -31.27 8.10
C PRO A 33 32.25 -30.27 7.95
N PRO A 34 32.09 -29.02 8.39
CA PRO A 34 33.20 -28.07 8.38
C PRO A 34 34.31 -28.58 9.30
N ALA A 35 35.55 -28.59 8.82
CA ALA A 35 36.71 -28.60 9.71
C ALA A 35 36.58 -27.41 10.66
N GLU A 36 36.67 -27.62 11.96
CA GLU A 36 36.47 -26.59 12.99
C GLU A 36 37.53 -25.48 12.87
N PRO A 37 37.17 -24.23 12.46
CA PRO A 37 37.73 -23.09 13.14
C PRO A 37 37.06 -23.04 14.53
N SER A 38 37.84 -22.76 15.57
CA SER A 38 37.28 -22.25 16.84
C SER A 38 36.57 -20.94 16.55
N SER A 39 35.31 -21.05 16.13
CA SER A 39 34.37 -19.95 16.03
C SER A 39 33.46 -20.12 17.22
N GLU A 40 33.70 -19.31 18.25
CA GLU A 40 32.69 -18.94 19.23
C GLU A 40 31.38 -18.71 18.48
N VAL A 41 30.41 -19.61 18.68
CA VAL A 41 29.07 -19.49 18.10
C VAL A 41 28.40 -18.32 18.80
N THR A 42 28.64 -17.11 18.29
CA THR A 42 27.78 -15.98 18.57
C THR A 42 26.43 -16.33 17.96
N ALA A 43 25.45 -16.62 18.82
CA ALA A 43 24.07 -16.83 18.40
C ALA A 43 23.63 -15.66 17.52
N PRO A 44 22.83 -15.90 16.45
CA PRO A 44 22.30 -14.80 15.65
C PRO A 44 21.54 -13.85 16.58
N ALA A 45 21.90 -12.56 16.55
CA ALA A 45 21.23 -11.55 17.35
C ALA A 45 19.71 -11.62 17.09
N PRO A 46 18.87 -11.61 18.13
CA PRO A 46 17.42 -11.65 17.95
C PRO A 46 16.98 -10.49 17.06
N SER A 47 16.01 -10.74 16.18
CA SER A 47 15.50 -9.68 15.31
C SER A 47 14.83 -8.60 16.17
N PRO A 48 14.93 -7.31 15.79
CA PRO A 48 14.33 -6.22 16.57
C PRO A 48 12.80 -6.37 16.67
N ILE A 49 12.19 -7.05 15.69
CA ILE A 49 10.78 -7.41 15.70
C ILE A 49 10.51 -8.47 16.78
N ALA A 50 11.33 -9.51 16.87
CA ALA A 50 11.20 -10.55 17.91
C ALA A 50 11.39 -9.97 19.32
N GLU A 51 12.34 -9.05 19.50
CA GLU A 51 12.53 -8.33 20.77
C GLU A 51 11.31 -7.47 21.12
N ALA A 52 10.71 -6.79 20.14
CA ALA A 52 9.50 -5.99 20.38
C ALA A 52 8.29 -6.86 20.77
N PHE A 53 8.09 -8.01 20.12
CA PHE A 53 7.03 -8.95 20.51
C PHE A 53 7.26 -9.55 21.89
N ALA A 54 8.50 -9.94 22.20
CA ALA A 54 8.86 -10.43 23.53
C ALA A 54 8.60 -9.38 24.61
N ALA A 55 8.92 -8.10 24.34
CA ALA A 55 8.65 -7.00 25.26
C ALA A 55 7.15 -6.73 25.45
N LEU A 56 6.34 -6.88 24.41
CA LEU A 56 4.87 -6.78 24.52
C LEU A 56 4.27 -7.93 25.32
N LEU A 57 4.77 -9.17 25.12
CA LEU A 57 4.31 -10.34 25.87
C LEU A 57 4.68 -10.25 27.36
N ALA A 58 5.91 -9.86 27.67
CA ALA A 58 6.35 -9.65 29.06
C ALA A 58 5.52 -8.57 29.78
N LEU A 59 5.08 -7.54 29.05
CA LEU A 59 4.18 -6.51 29.57
C LEU A 59 2.78 -7.07 29.88
N GLU A 60 2.27 -7.97 29.04
CA GLU A 60 0.98 -8.65 29.24
C GLU A 60 1.01 -9.62 30.44
N GLU A 61 2.13 -10.32 30.63
CA GLU A 61 2.32 -11.25 31.75
C GLU A 61 2.60 -10.55 33.10
N GLY A 62 2.78 -9.22 33.09
CA GLY A 62 3.02 -8.43 34.29
C GLY A 62 4.46 -8.53 34.82
N GLU A 63 5.43 -8.85 33.96
CA GLU A 63 6.83 -8.95 34.34
C GLU A 63 7.37 -7.62 34.90
N PRO A 64 8.03 -7.63 36.08
CA PRO A 64 8.54 -6.41 36.70
C PRO A 64 9.69 -5.83 35.86
N GLY A 65 9.45 -4.65 35.29
CA GLY A 65 10.44 -3.94 34.48
C GLY A 65 10.22 -4.05 32.97
N ALA A 66 9.18 -4.76 32.51
CA ALA A 66 8.78 -4.77 31.11
C ALA A 66 8.48 -3.33 30.62
N ARG A 67 9.01 -2.97 29.44
CA ARG A 67 8.80 -1.68 28.80
C ARG A 67 8.48 -1.88 27.32
N PRO A 68 7.53 -1.11 26.75
CA PRO A 68 7.25 -1.17 25.33
C PRO A 68 8.48 -0.75 24.53
N VAL A 69 8.93 -1.62 23.62
CA VAL A 69 10.01 -1.31 22.69
C VAL A 69 9.48 -0.37 21.62
N ARG A 70 10.14 0.78 21.44
CA ARG A 70 9.82 1.69 20.36
C ARG A 70 10.58 1.23 19.11
N LEU A 71 9.85 0.66 18.16
CA LEU A 71 10.37 0.38 16.82
C LEU A 71 10.53 1.72 16.10
N THR A 72 11.72 2.30 16.17
CA THR A 72 12.09 3.41 15.29
C THR A 72 12.47 2.80 13.95
N SER A 73 11.56 2.85 12.97
CA SER A 73 11.94 2.60 11.57
C SER A 73 13.03 3.60 11.20
N THR A 74 14.23 3.09 10.94
CA THR A 74 15.35 3.91 10.45
C THR A 74 15.17 4.33 8.99
N ASP A 75 14.17 3.78 8.31
CA ASP A 75 13.72 4.28 7.02
C ASP A 75 12.97 5.60 7.25
N GLY A 76 13.73 6.66 6.98
CA GLY A 76 13.37 8.07 6.81
C GLY A 76 11.98 8.52 7.21
N GLU A 77 11.94 9.57 8.03
CA GLU A 77 10.78 10.44 8.23
C GLU A 77 9.92 10.54 6.96
N PRO A 78 8.58 10.33 7.05
CA PRO A 78 7.73 10.21 5.89
C PRO A 78 7.86 11.47 5.02
N ARG A 79 8.55 11.33 3.89
CA ARG A 79 8.79 12.44 2.97
C ARG A 79 7.58 12.55 2.04
N ILE A 80 6.95 13.72 2.05
CA ILE A 80 5.94 14.06 1.04
C ILE A 80 6.72 14.33 -0.26
N THR A 81 6.73 13.34 -1.15
CA THR A 81 7.37 13.43 -2.47
C THR A 81 6.33 13.80 -3.53
N ASP A 82 6.78 14.32 -4.66
CA ASP A 82 5.89 14.60 -5.79
C ASP A 82 5.18 13.33 -6.28
N ALA A 83 5.88 12.19 -6.28
CA ALA A 83 5.29 10.90 -6.62
C ALA A 83 4.12 10.51 -5.68
N LEU A 84 4.25 10.79 -4.38
CA LEU A 84 3.17 10.58 -3.42
C LEU A 84 1.99 11.51 -3.73
N LEU A 85 2.26 12.75 -4.11
CA LEU A 85 1.23 13.74 -4.43
C LEU A 85 0.46 13.37 -5.71
N ASP A 86 1.15 12.84 -6.72
CA ASP A 86 0.55 12.35 -7.95
C ASP A 86 -0.37 11.15 -7.69
N ASP A 87 0.10 10.20 -6.89
CA ASP A 87 -0.71 9.05 -6.47
C ASP A 87 -1.96 9.49 -5.69
N LEU A 88 -1.81 10.47 -4.79
CA LEU A 88 -2.93 11.04 -4.05
C LEU A 88 -3.93 11.72 -4.98
N THR A 89 -3.44 12.49 -5.96
CA THR A 89 -4.28 13.22 -6.92
C THR A 89 -5.09 12.23 -7.76
N ARG A 90 -4.45 11.18 -8.29
CA ARG A 90 -5.15 10.11 -9.00
C ARG A 90 -6.21 9.46 -8.11
N ARG A 91 -5.86 9.11 -6.87
CA ARG A 91 -6.79 8.50 -5.91
C ARG A 91 -7.96 9.41 -5.57
N ILE A 92 -7.74 10.72 -5.50
CA ILE A 92 -8.78 11.72 -5.23
C ILE A 92 -9.71 11.84 -6.44
N ILE A 93 -9.19 11.86 -7.67
CA ILE A 93 -10.02 11.90 -8.89
C ILE A 93 -10.86 10.62 -9.02
N GLU A 94 -10.25 9.46 -8.77
CA GLU A 94 -10.96 8.18 -8.78
C GLU A 94 -12.04 8.12 -7.69
N ARG A 95 -11.77 8.67 -6.51
CA ARG A 95 -12.68 8.63 -5.36
C ARG A 95 -13.74 9.73 -5.39
N LEU A 96 -13.44 10.91 -5.95
CA LEU A 96 -14.40 11.94 -6.30
C LEU A 96 -15.08 11.52 -7.60
N ALA A 97 -15.87 10.46 -7.53
CA ALA A 97 -16.68 10.01 -8.65
C ALA A 97 -17.44 11.22 -9.24
N PRO A 98 -17.42 11.40 -10.58
CA PRO A 98 -18.04 12.55 -11.25
C PRO A 98 -19.49 12.81 -10.81
N ASP A 99 -20.20 11.74 -10.43
CA ASP A 99 -21.60 11.80 -10.05
C ASP A 99 -21.85 12.49 -8.70
N ALA A 100 -20.97 12.32 -7.71
CA ALA A 100 -21.11 12.97 -6.41
C ALA A 100 -20.88 14.48 -6.51
N VAL A 101 -19.84 14.89 -7.25
CA VAL A 101 -19.57 16.30 -7.52
C VAL A 101 -20.69 16.92 -8.36
N ARG A 102 -21.16 16.21 -9.40
CA ARG A 102 -22.28 16.67 -10.23
C ARG A 102 -23.56 16.86 -9.42
N ALA A 103 -23.85 15.97 -8.48
CA ALA A 103 -25.03 16.11 -7.61
C ALA A 103 -24.96 17.39 -6.76
N VAL A 104 -23.81 17.65 -6.13
CA VAL A 104 -23.60 18.88 -5.33
C VAL A 104 -23.67 20.12 -6.21
N VAL A 105 -23.06 20.10 -7.39
CA VAL A 105 -23.11 21.23 -8.34
C VAL A 105 -24.55 21.52 -8.78
N VAL A 106 -25.35 20.49 -9.06
CA VAL A 106 -26.77 20.67 -9.44
C VAL A 106 -27.55 21.34 -8.31
N GLU A 107 -27.37 20.90 -7.06
CA GLU A 107 -28.02 21.50 -5.90
C GLU A 107 -27.68 22.99 -5.75
N VAL A 108 -26.38 23.32 -5.79
CA VAL A 108 -25.90 24.70 -5.68
C VAL A 108 -26.42 25.57 -6.84
N VAL A 109 -26.38 25.07 -8.08
CA VAL A 109 -26.86 25.82 -9.24
C VAL A 109 -28.35 26.09 -9.15
N SER A 110 -29.15 25.13 -8.66
CA SER A 110 -30.59 25.33 -8.43
C SER A 110 -30.85 26.42 -7.39
N GLU A 111 -30.14 26.40 -6.27
CA GLU A 111 -30.29 27.42 -5.22
C GLU A 111 -29.89 28.82 -5.72
N VAL A 112 -28.75 28.92 -6.41
CA VAL A 112 -28.27 30.19 -6.96
C VAL A 112 -29.21 30.72 -8.04
N ALA A 113 -29.73 29.84 -8.91
CA ALA A 113 -30.67 30.22 -9.95
C ALA A 113 -31.96 30.79 -9.35
N GLU A 114 -32.55 30.13 -8.35
CA GLU A 114 -33.75 30.64 -7.69
C GLU A 114 -33.49 32.00 -7.04
N ARG A 115 -32.37 32.15 -6.35
CA ARG A 115 -31.98 33.42 -5.72
C ARG A 115 -31.85 34.55 -6.75
N LEU A 116 -31.20 34.28 -7.88
CA LEU A 116 -31.03 35.26 -8.95
C LEU A 116 -32.37 35.63 -9.61
N VAL A 117 -33.26 34.67 -9.86
CA VAL A 117 -34.59 34.95 -10.40
C VAL A 117 -35.38 35.84 -9.45
N ARG A 118 -35.36 35.55 -8.14
CA ARG A 118 -36.06 36.37 -7.14
C ARG A 118 -35.52 37.80 -7.11
N GLN A 119 -34.20 37.96 -7.10
CA GLN A 119 -33.56 39.27 -7.16
C GLN A 119 -33.89 40.04 -8.44
N GLU A 120 -33.97 39.38 -9.59
CA GLU A 120 -34.30 40.02 -10.85
C GLU A 120 -35.77 40.48 -10.89
N ILE A 121 -36.70 39.69 -10.34
CA ILE A 121 -38.11 40.08 -10.23
C ILE A 121 -38.27 41.32 -9.37
N ASP A 122 -37.61 41.36 -8.20
CA ASP A 122 -37.69 42.51 -7.30
C ASP A 122 -37.09 43.76 -7.95
N ARG A 123 -35.94 43.61 -8.63
CA ARG A 123 -35.31 44.69 -9.40
C ARG A 123 -36.22 45.24 -10.50
N ILE A 124 -36.94 44.38 -11.22
CA ILE A 124 -37.89 44.82 -12.26
C ILE A 124 -39.08 45.55 -11.63
N ARG A 125 -39.59 45.04 -10.51
CA ARG A 125 -40.71 45.66 -9.79
C ARG A 125 -40.36 47.07 -9.30
N ASP A 126 -39.18 47.24 -8.72
CA ASP A 126 -38.71 48.55 -8.25
C ASP A 126 -38.55 49.55 -9.42
N LYS A 127 -38.07 49.09 -10.59
CA LYS A 127 -37.99 49.91 -11.81
C LYS A 127 -39.35 50.25 -12.43
N GLN A 128 -40.39 49.47 -12.16
CA GLN A 128 -41.75 49.71 -12.68
C GLN A 128 -42.59 50.62 -11.77
N HIS A 129 -42.19 50.80 -10.51
CA HIS A 129 -42.85 51.68 -9.55
C HIS A 129 -42.12 53.02 -9.32
N ALA A 130 -40.99 53.25 -9.99
CA ALA A 130 -40.27 54.52 -10.07
C ALA A 130 -40.61 55.27 -11.37
#